data_AF-A0A3P7DN03-F1
#
_entry.id   AF-A0A3P7DN03-F1
#
_cell.length_a   1.000
_cell.length_b   1.000
_cell.length_c   1.000
_cell.angle_alpha   90.00
_cell.angle_beta   90.00
_cell.angle_gamma   90.00
#
_symmetry.space_group_name_H-M   'P 1'
#
loop_
_entity.id
_entity.type
_entity.pdbx_description
1 polymer ?
#
loop_
_entity_poly.entity_id
_entity_poly.type
_entity_poly.pdbx_seq_one_letter_code
_entity_poly.pdbx_strand_id
1 'polypeptide(L)'
;MKTFEYVLYTVNSSVNNGYNLDYFRLKCDDLFEILNADLLKVNDEMDVWILIKRWILIDRKKRMPYYRPLLKCIRYSLLNDEQKNEIKKDLTRFKINIMDDQKNMIWSMNTEARIPRDLLLAIGGWEKRGPTNVAEVLNINTNKWQRAKTFEDNRQIAYHECIVINNVKILLLNI
;
A
#
# COMPACT_ATOMS: atom_id res chain seq x y z
N MET A 1 13.01 -3.97 13.53
CA MET A 1 12.60 -3.05 12.43
C MET A 1 12.60 -3.72 11.06
N LYS A 2 13.70 -4.34 10.59
CA LYS A 2 13.77 -4.97 9.24
C LYS A 2 12.70 -6.04 8.97
N THR A 3 12.37 -6.88 9.96
CA THR A 3 11.36 -7.94 9.80
C THR A 3 9.97 -7.38 9.53
N PHE A 4 9.58 -6.33 10.26
CA PHE A 4 8.26 -5.71 10.08
C PHE A 4 8.13 -5.09 8.68
N GLU A 5 9.14 -4.33 8.24
CA GLU A 5 9.18 -3.78 6.88
C GLU A 5 9.09 -4.85 5.79
N TYR A 6 9.80 -5.96 5.98
CA TYR A 6 9.74 -7.09 5.06
C TYR A 6 8.33 -7.72 5.00
N VAL A 7 7.67 -7.87 6.15
CA VAL A 7 6.27 -8.34 6.21
C VAL A 7 5.35 -7.37 5.46
N LEU A 8 5.47 -6.06 5.72
CA LEU A 8 4.68 -5.04 5.01
C LEU A 8 4.88 -5.10 3.49
N TYR A 9 6.01 -5.60 2.99
CA TYR A 9 6.32 -5.72 1.55
C TYR A 9 5.78 -6.98 0.91
N THR A 10 5.74 -8.07 1.66
CA THR A 10 5.48 -9.40 1.13
C THR A 10 4.10 -9.92 1.47
N VAL A 11 3.43 -9.39 2.49
CA VAL A 11 2.19 -9.98 3.03
C VAL A 11 1.09 -10.07 1.98
N ASN A 12 0.82 -9.00 1.23
CA ASN A 12 -0.25 -9.00 0.23
C ASN A 12 0.00 -10.06 -0.87
N SER A 13 1.20 -10.04 -1.46
CA SER A 13 1.56 -10.99 -2.52
C SER A 13 1.60 -12.43 -1.99
N SER A 14 2.14 -12.64 -0.80
CA SER A 14 2.31 -13.99 -0.25
C SER A 14 0.98 -14.60 0.18
N VAL A 15 0.04 -13.81 0.70
CA VAL A 15 -1.31 -14.27 1.03
C VAL A 15 -2.14 -14.50 -0.24
N ASN A 16 -2.00 -13.67 -1.27
CA ASN A 16 -2.63 -13.86 -2.58
C ASN A 16 -2.15 -15.10 -3.33
N ASN A 17 -0.88 -15.47 -3.18
CA ASN A 17 -0.33 -16.67 -3.80
C ASN A 17 -0.40 -17.93 -2.91
N GLY A 18 -1.00 -17.82 -1.70
CA GLY A 18 -1.15 -18.96 -0.79
C GLY A 18 0.14 -19.41 -0.09
N TYR A 19 1.20 -18.58 -0.09
CA TYR A 19 2.51 -18.93 0.45
C TYR A 19 2.70 -18.63 1.93
N ASN A 20 1.91 -17.71 2.51
CA ASN A 20 2.12 -17.28 3.90
C ASN A 20 0.98 -17.76 4.82
N LEU A 21 1.13 -18.97 5.35
CA LEU A 21 0.20 -19.54 6.34
C LEU A 21 0.33 -18.87 7.72
N ASP A 22 1.50 -18.30 8.04
CA ASP A 22 1.75 -17.62 9.32
C ASP A 22 0.96 -16.33 9.46
N TYR A 23 0.62 -15.68 8.35
CA TYR A 23 -0.35 -14.58 8.33
C TYR A 23 -1.66 -14.95 9.04
N PHE A 24 -2.13 -16.18 8.86
CA PHE A 24 -3.35 -16.64 9.51
C PHE A 24 -3.15 -16.99 10.99
N ARG A 25 -1.93 -16.97 11.52
CA ARG A 25 -1.63 -17.16 12.94
C ARG A 25 -1.53 -15.85 13.72
N LEU A 26 -1.49 -14.71 13.02
CA LEU A 26 -1.45 -13.39 13.64
C LEU A 26 -2.66 -13.14 14.54
N LYS A 27 -2.42 -12.49 15.68
CA LYS A 27 -3.47 -11.95 16.54
C LYS A 27 -4.09 -10.72 15.89
N CYS A 28 -5.26 -10.31 16.39
CA CYS A 28 -5.96 -9.13 15.87
C CYS A 28 -5.10 -7.87 15.93
N ASP A 29 -4.38 -7.65 17.03
CA ASP A 29 -3.59 -6.43 17.22
C ASP A 29 -2.39 -6.37 16.28
N ASP A 30 -1.64 -7.48 16.13
CA ASP A 30 -0.52 -7.58 15.19
C ASP A 30 -0.99 -7.39 13.75
N LEU A 31 -2.15 -8.00 13.41
CA LEU A 31 -2.77 -7.83 12.11
C LEU A 31 -3.17 -6.37 11.87
N PHE A 32 -3.78 -5.73 12.85
CA PHE A 32 -4.15 -4.32 12.77
C PHE A 32 -2.94 -3.44 12.53
N GLU A 33 -1.84 -3.66 13.25
CA GLU A 33 -0.58 -2.92 13.08
C GLU A 33 -0.03 -3.05 11.66
N ILE A 34 -0.01 -4.28 11.11
CA ILE A 34 0.45 -4.56 9.74
C ILE A 34 -0.46 -3.88 8.72
N LEU A 35 -1.79 -4.05 8.84
CA LEU A 35 -2.74 -3.57 7.84
C LEU A 35 -2.97 -2.06 7.89
N ASN A 36 -2.78 -1.43 9.05
CA ASN A 36 -2.91 0.02 9.21
C ASN A 36 -1.65 0.79 8.75
N ALA A 37 -0.51 0.11 8.56
CA ALA A 37 0.75 0.76 8.22
C ALA A 37 0.71 1.48 6.87
N ASP A 38 1.27 2.71 6.83
CA ASP A 38 1.38 3.51 5.61
C ASP A 38 2.27 2.88 4.53
N LEU A 39 3.25 2.08 4.95
CA LEU A 39 4.21 1.39 4.08
C LEU A 39 3.71 0.01 3.62
N LEU A 40 2.49 -0.40 3.95
CA LEU A 40 1.92 -1.66 3.48
C LEU A 40 1.86 -1.66 1.94
N LYS A 41 2.49 -2.64 1.30
CA LYS A 41 2.49 -2.78 -0.16
C LYS A 41 1.20 -3.47 -0.63
N VAL A 42 0.29 -2.66 -1.16
CA VAL A 42 -0.98 -3.06 -1.79
C VAL A 42 -1.17 -2.25 -3.08
N ASN A 43 -2.00 -2.75 -4.00
CA ASN A 43 -2.34 -2.00 -5.22
C ASN A 43 -3.37 -0.92 -4.92
N ASP A 44 -4.36 -1.24 -4.10
CA ASP A 44 -5.39 -0.33 -3.62
C ASP A 44 -5.93 -0.78 -2.25
N GLU A 45 -6.91 -0.05 -1.70
CA GLU A 45 -7.52 -0.40 -0.42
C GLU A 45 -8.41 -1.65 -0.47
N MET A 46 -8.75 -2.15 -1.67
CA MET A 46 -9.52 -3.39 -1.80
C MET A 46 -8.66 -4.60 -1.45
N ASP A 47 -7.36 -4.57 -1.73
CA ASP A 47 -6.41 -5.58 -1.26
C ASP A 47 -6.42 -5.70 0.28
N VAL A 48 -6.53 -4.58 0.99
CA VAL A 48 -6.61 -4.54 2.46
C VAL A 48 -7.87 -5.24 2.94
N TRP A 49 -9.01 -4.98 2.29
CA TRP A 49 -10.25 -5.72 2.55
C TRP A 49 -10.09 -7.21 2.29
N ILE A 50 -9.48 -7.62 1.18
CA ILE A 50 -9.26 -9.02 0.83
C ILE A 50 -8.42 -9.71 1.91
N LEU A 51 -7.37 -9.06 2.39
CA LEU A 51 -6.52 -9.55 3.48
C LEU A 51 -7.33 -9.77 4.77
N ILE A 52 -8.16 -8.80 5.17
CA ILE A 52 -9.05 -8.91 6.35
C ILE A 52 -10.04 -10.05 6.15
N LYS A 53 -10.74 -10.07 5.02
CA LYS A 53 -11.74 -11.07 4.66
C LYS A 53 -11.17 -12.48 4.77
N ARG A 54 -9.99 -12.72 4.19
CA ARG A 54 -9.32 -14.02 4.27
C ARG A 54 -8.94 -14.39 5.69
N TRP A 55 -8.41 -13.44 6.47
CA TRP A 55 -8.08 -13.70 7.87
C TRP A 55 -9.33 -14.08 8.68
N ILE A 56 -10.45 -13.37 8.52
CA ILE A 56 -11.71 -13.68 9.20
C ILE A 56 -12.23 -15.07 8.80
N LEU A 57 -12.17 -15.42 7.51
CA LEU A 57 -12.77 -16.65 7.00
C LEU A 57 -12.10 -17.94 7.49
N ILE A 58 -10.83 -17.90 7.93
CA ILE A 58 -10.14 -19.07 8.51
C ILE A 58 -10.85 -19.61 9.77
N ASP A 59 -11.30 -18.71 10.66
CA ASP A 59 -12.09 -19.09 11.83
C ASP A 59 -13.16 -18.02 12.05
N ARG A 60 -14.18 -18.05 11.18
CA ARG A 60 -15.26 -17.05 11.17
C ARG A 60 -15.86 -16.84 12.55
N LYS A 61 -16.06 -17.92 13.32
CA LYS A 61 -16.73 -17.85 14.63
C LYS A 61 -15.88 -17.09 15.64
N LYS A 62 -14.57 -17.35 15.72
CA LYS A 62 -13.69 -16.67 16.66
C LYS A 62 -13.25 -15.28 16.20
N ARG A 63 -13.21 -15.05 14.88
CA ARG A 63 -12.60 -13.84 14.30
C ARG A 63 -13.59 -12.75 13.97
N MET A 64 -14.87 -13.07 13.76
CA MET A 64 -15.89 -12.08 13.45
C MET A 64 -15.94 -10.93 14.46
N PRO A 65 -15.85 -11.12 15.79
CA PRO A 65 -15.89 -10.01 16.74
C PRO A 65 -14.85 -8.89 16.50
N TYR A 66 -13.75 -9.21 15.81
CA TYR A 66 -12.67 -8.30 15.50
C TYR A 66 -12.84 -7.54 14.16
N TYR A 67 -13.95 -7.73 13.44
CA TYR A 67 -14.14 -7.07 12.15
C TYR A 67 -14.12 -5.54 12.30
N ARG A 68 -14.78 -4.98 13.33
CA ARG A 68 -14.89 -3.53 13.55
C ARG A 68 -13.55 -2.82 13.66
N PRO A 69 -12.62 -3.23 14.55
CA PRO A 69 -11.31 -2.61 14.60
C PRO A 69 -10.56 -2.76 13.26
N LEU A 70 -10.63 -3.93 12.61
CA LEU A 70 -9.93 -4.16 11.33
C LEU A 70 -10.48 -3.29 10.18
N LEU A 71 -11.76 -2.91 10.18
CA LEU A 71 -12.30 -2.00 9.17
C LEU A 71 -11.64 -0.60 9.23
N LYS A 72 -11.09 -0.19 10.37
CA LYS A 72 -10.33 1.07 10.49
C LYS A 72 -8.99 1.03 9.74
N CYS A 73 -8.49 -0.15 9.38
CA CYS A 73 -7.30 -0.28 8.54
C CYS A 73 -7.56 0.12 7.08
N ILE A 74 -8.83 0.16 6.65
CA ILE A 74 -9.23 0.45 5.27
C ILE A 74 -9.47 1.94 5.12
N ARG A 75 -8.74 2.59 4.21
CA ARG A 75 -8.94 4.00 3.84
C ARG A 75 -10.15 4.14 2.92
N TYR A 76 -11.34 3.95 3.50
CA TYR A 76 -12.60 3.77 2.79
C TYR A 76 -12.93 4.90 1.80
N SER A 77 -12.44 6.12 2.06
CA SER A 77 -12.58 7.27 1.15
C SER A 77 -11.89 7.07 -0.20
N LEU A 78 -10.85 6.24 -0.27
CA LEU A 78 -10.08 5.97 -1.49
C LEU A 78 -10.68 4.85 -2.36
N LEU A 79 -11.70 4.15 -1.86
CA LEU A 79 -12.39 3.12 -2.64
C LEU A 79 -13.38 3.76 -3.63
N ASN A 80 -13.48 3.18 -4.82
CA ASN A 80 -14.53 3.51 -5.77
C ASN A 80 -15.89 2.90 -5.34
N ASP A 81 -16.98 3.30 -5.99
CA ASP A 81 -18.33 2.86 -5.61
C ASP A 81 -18.55 1.34 -5.80
N GLU A 82 -17.91 0.75 -6.80
CA GLU A 82 -17.98 -0.70 -7.05
C GLU A 82 -17.34 -1.48 -5.89
N GLN A 83 -16.12 -1.11 -5.50
CA GLN A 83 -15.40 -1.69 -4.37
C GLN A 83 -16.18 -1.50 -3.07
N LYS A 84 -16.71 -0.29 -2.82
CA LYS A 84 -17.54 -0.01 -1.65
C LYS A 84 -18.77 -0.91 -1.59
N ASN A 85 -19.41 -1.14 -2.73
CA ASN A 85 -20.57 -2.03 -2.82
C ASN A 85 -20.18 -3.50 -2.63
N GLU A 86 -19.02 -3.93 -3.10
CA GLU A 86 -18.51 -5.28 -2.85
C GLU A 86 -18.28 -5.53 -1.36
N ILE A 87 -17.60 -4.62 -0.66
CA ILE A 87 -17.40 -4.71 0.79
C ILE A 87 -18.74 -4.79 1.52
N LYS A 88 -19.71 -3.93 1.15
CA LYS A 88 -21.06 -3.98 1.72
C LYS A 88 -21.73 -5.34 1.48
N LYS A 89 -21.65 -5.90 0.28
CA LYS A 89 -22.21 -7.24 -0.02
C LYS A 89 -21.59 -8.32 0.86
N ASP A 90 -20.27 -8.30 1.04
CA ASP A 90 -19.59 -9.28 1.86
C ASP A 90 -19.93 -9.14 3.35
N LEU A 91 -20.02 -7.91 3.88
CA LEU A 91 -20.46 -7.66 5.26
C LEU A 91 -21.90 -8.17 5.49
N THR A 92 -22.81 -7.98 4.53
CA THR A 92 -24.17 -8.54 4.60
C THR A 92 -24.15 -10.07 4.60
N ARG A 93 -23.29 -10.70 3.78
CA ARG A 93 -23.10 -12.17 3.78
C ARG A 93 -22.55 -12.69 5.10
N PHE A 94 -21.76 -11.88 5.81
CA PHE A 94 -21.29 -12.19 7.16
C PHE A 94 -22.37 -12.02 8.23
N LYS A 95 -23.60 -11.65 7.84
CA LYS A 95 -24.73 -11.34 8.73
C LYS A 95 -24.41 -10.18 9.67
N ILE A 96 -23.52 -9.28 9.26
CA ILE A 96 -23.33 -7.99 9.92
C ILE A 96 -24.47 -7.11 9.45
N ASN A 97 -25.32 -6.66 10.38
CA ASN A 97 -26.49 -5.87 10.03
C ASN A 97 -26.07 -4.43 9.69
N ILE A 98 -25.67 -4.21 8.44
CA ILE A 98 -25.11 -2.94 7.95
C ILE A 98 -26.05 -1.76 8.21
N MET A 99 -27.37 -1.95 8.28
CA MET A 99 -28.30 -0.83 8.51
C MET A 99 -28.25 -0.29 9.95
N ASP A 100 -28.14 -1.16 10.95
CA ASP A 100 -27.91 -0.72 12.34
C ASP A 100 -26.47 -0.29 12.56
N ASP A 101 -25.52 -1.01 11.94
CA ASP A 101 -24.10 -0.78 12.17
C ASP A 101 -23.48 0.30 11.27
N GLN A 102 -24.10 0.76 10.18
CA GLN A 102 -23.51 1.83 9.34
C GLN A 102 -23.26 3.10 10.13
N LYS A 103 -24.16 3.42 11.06
CA LYS A 103 -23.98 4.56 11.96
C LYS A 103 -22.80 4.39 12.93
N ASN A 104 -22.43 3.13 13.21
CA ASN A 104 -21.37 2.76 14.15
C ASN A 104 -20.10 2.22 13.47
N MET A 105 -20.10 2.08 12.15
CA MET A 105 -19.01 1.50 11.39
C MET A 105 -17.97 2.60 11.16
N ILE A 106 -17.00 2.63 12.07
CA ILE A 106 -15.91 3.59 12.04
C ILE A 106 -14.87 3.09 11.04
N TRP A 107 -14.80 3.75 9.89
CA TRP A 107 -13.74 3.56 8.91
C TRP A 107 -12.47 4.31 9.33
N SER A 108 -11.38 4.12 8.57
CA SER A 108 -10.20 4.95 8.74
C SER A 108 -10.56 6.43 8.55
N MET A 109 -10.05 7.28 9.45
CA MET A 109 -10.04 8.74 9.24
C MET A 109 -8.89 9.17 8.33
N ASN A 110 -7.96 8.25 8.00
CA ASN A 110 -6.87 8.53 7.10
C ASN A 110 -7.37 8.54 5.66
N THR A 111 -7.25 9.70 5.00
CA THR A 111 -7.66 9.93 3.62
C THR A 111 -6.50 9.92 2.64
N GLU A 112 -5.26 9.80 3.12
CA GLU A 112 -4.07 9.78 2.28
C GLU A 112 -3.89 8.43 1.61
N ALA A 113 -3.33 8.38 0.40
CA ALA A 113 -2.93 7.11 -0.20
C ALA A 113 -1.73 6.49 0.55
N ARG A 114 -1.60 5.15 0.51
CA ARG A 114 -0.43 4.47 1.09
C ARG A 114 0.85 4.92 0.39
N ILE A 115 1.95 4.92 1.13
CA ILE A 115 3.25 5.30 0.62
C ILE A 115 3.69 4.23 -0.38
N PRO A 116 3.88 4.58 -1.67
CA PRO A 116 4.35 3.63 -2.67
C PRO A 116 5.71 3.07 -2.26
N ARG A 117 5.85 1.74 -2.35
CA ARG A 117 7.09 1.03 -2.02
C ARG A 117 7.96 0.75 -3.24
N ASP A 118 7.36 0.78 -4.43
CA ASP A 118 8.07 0.71 -5.70
C ASP A 118 8.10 2.13 -6.28
N LEU A 119 9.31 2.66 -6.46
CA LEU A 119 9.53 4.04 -6.91
C LEU A 119 10.17 4.04 -8.29
N LEU A 120 9.79 5.02 -9.11
CA LEU A 120 10.52 5.41 -10.31
C LEU A 120 11.25 6.71 -10.00
N LEU A 121 12.58 6.64 -10.06
CA LEU A 121 13.47 7.77 -9.82
C LEU A 121 14.13 8.15 -11.15
N ALA A 122 14.13 9.44 -11.48
CA ALA A 122 14.93 10.05 -12.54
C ALA A 122 15.97 10.94 -11.87
N ILE A 123 17.24 10.78 -12.23
CA ILE A 123 18.33 11.66 -11.77
C ILE A 123 19.00 12.20 -13.01
N GLY A 124 19.30 13.50 -13.03
CA GLY A 124 19.99 14.20 -14.10
C GLY A 124 19.10 14.55 -15.29
N GLY A 125 19.68 14.55 -16.49
CA GLY A 125 19.04 14.97 -17.74
C GLY A 125 19.42 16.39 -18.19
N TRP A 126 18.59 16.95 -19.08
CA TRP A 126 18.78 18.31 -19.61
C TRP A 126 17.79 19.29 -18.99
N GLU A 127 18.30 20.39 -18.47
CA GLU A 127 17.53 21.59 -18.18
C GLU A 127 17.97 22.75 -19.10
N LYS A 128 17.31 23.91 -19.00
CA LYS A 128 17.59 25.08 -19.85
C LYS A 128 19.05 25.55 -19.83
N ARG A 129 19.80 25.26 -18.77
CA ARG A 129 21.20 25.70 -18.59
C ARG A 129 22.24 24.62 -18.92
N GLY A 130 21.79 23.44 -19.33
CA GLY A 130 22.66 22.31 -19.64
C GLY A 130 22.30 21.07 -18.83
N PRO A 131 23.26 20.15 -18.68
CA PRO A 131 23.11 18.98 -17.81
C PRO A 131 22.72 19.41 -16.40
N THR A 132 21.89 18.59 -15.74
CA THR A 132 21.42 18.87 -14.38
C THR A 132 21.79 17.73 -13.44
N ASN A 133 21.74 17.99 -12.15
CA ASN A 133 21.88 17.03 -11.06
C ASN A 133 20.52 16.74 -10.39
N VAL A 134 19.44 17.33 -10.93
CA VAL A 134 18.08 17.22 -10.41
C VAL A 134 17.69 15.75 -10.28
N ALA A 135 17.17 15.39 -9.11
CA ALA A 135 16.58 14.10 -8.88
C ALA A 135 15.07 14.29 -8.68
N GLU A 136 14.26 13.50 -9.37
CA GLU A 136 12.80 13.53 -9.30
C GLU A 136 12.27 12.11 -9.11
N VAL A 137 11.29 11.98 -8.23
CA VAL A 137 10.55 10.74 -8.01
C VAL A 137 9.16 10.90 -8.60
N LEU A 138 8.71 9.90 -9.36
CA LEU A 138 7.32 9.85 -9.81
C LEU A 138 6.41 9.50 -8.65
N ASN A 139 5.53 10.43 -8.28
CA ASN A 139 4.43 10.16 -7.38
C ASN A 139 3.30 9.50 -8.19
N ILE A 140 3.20 8.17 -8.13
CA ILE A 140 2.23 7.39 -8.90
C ILE A 140 0.77 7.73 -8.57
N ASN A 141 0.49 8.16 -7.34
CA ASN A 141 -0.86 8.48 -6.89
C ASN A 141 -1.37 9.77 -7.56
N THR A 142 -0.48 10.72 -7.81
CA THR A 142 -0.81 12.01 -8.44
C THR A 142 -0.39 12.08 -9.90
N ASN A 143 0.32 11.07 -10.40
CA ASN A 143 0.98 11.02 -11.71
C ASN A 143 1.83 12.29 -11.99
N LYS A 144 2.60 12.73 -10.99
CA LYS A 144 3.45 13.93 -11.05
C LYS A 144 4.86 13.62 -10.60
N TRP A 145 5.83 14.22 -11.29
CA TRP A 145 7.22 14.22 -10.85
C TRP A 145 7.39 15.21 -9.69
N GLN A 146 8.14 14.78 -8.67
CA GLN A 146 8.43 15.57 -7.48
C GLN A 146 9.95 15.59 -7.25
N ARG A 147 10.51 16.79 -7.16
CA ARG A 147 11.94 16.98 -6.94
C ARG A 147 12.36 16.48 -5.56
N ALA A 148 13.29 15.55 -5.53
CA ALA A 148 13.83 14.89 -4.37
C ALA A 148 15.27 15.36 -4.11
N LYS A 149 15.40 16.58 -3.57
CA LYS A 149 16.70 17.26 -3.34
C LYS A 149 17.73 16.42 -2.59
N THR A 150 17.28 15.50 -1.73
CA THR A 150 18.16 14.60 -0.98
C THR A 150 19.00 13.67 -1.88
N PHE A 151 18.55 13.39 -3.10
CA PHE A 151 19.28 12.59 -4.08
C PHE A 151 20.12 13.43 -5.06
N GLU A 152 20.05 14.77 -4.96
CA GLU A 152 20.87 15.66 -5.79
C GLU A 152 22.30 15.70 -5.25
N ASP A 153 23.27 15.48 -6.13
CA ASP A 153 24.69 15.59 -5.82
C ASP A 153 25.36 16.69 -6.68
N ASN A 154 26.67 16.85 -6.62
CA ASN A 154 27.33 17.92 -7.40
C ASN A 154 27.50 17.60 -8.90
N ARG A 155 27.11 16.42 -9.37
CA ARG A 155 27.36 15.96 -10.74
C ARG A 155 26.18 16.32 -11.63
N GLN A 156 26.42 17.18 -12.60
CA GLN A 156 25.47 17.52 -13.65
C GLN A 156 25.68 16.58 -14.84
N ILE A 157 24.71 15.71 -15.09
CA ILE A 157 24.85 14.62 -16.06
C ILE A 157 23.56 14.57 -16.88
N ALA A 158 23.66 14.42 -18.20
CA ALA A 158 22.49 14.49 -19.08
C ALA A 158 22.11 13.17 -19.74
N TYR A 159 23.05 12.22 -19.83
CA TYR A 159 22.87 10.96 -20.53
C TYR A 159 22.90 9.81 -19.53
N HIS A 160 21.78 9.07 -19.50
CA HIS A 160 21.58 7.95 -18.60
C HIS A 160 21.03 6.77 -19.38
N GLU A 161 21.38 5.57 -18.94
CA GLU A 161 20.75 4.32 -19.32
C GLU A 161 19.87 3.83 -18.16
N CYS A 162 18.91 2.96 -18.48
CA CYS A 162 17.89 2.50 -17.54
C CYS A 162 18.26 1.11 -17.04
N ILE A 163 18.40 0.95 -15.71
CA ILE A 163 18.56 -0.36 -15.08
C ILE A 163 17.40 -0.63 -14.12
N VAL A 164 16.92 -1.86 -14.12
CA VAL A 164 15.85 -2.33 -13.23
C VAL A 164 16.49 -3.17 -12.14
N ILE A 165 16.36 -2.75 -10.87
CA ILE A 165 16.90 -3.49 -9.71
C ILE A 165 15.74 -3.91 -8.80
N ASN A 166 15.48 -5.22 -8.68
CA ASN A 166 14.52 -5.79 -7.73
C ASN A 166 13.12 -5.12 -7.75
N ASN A 167 12.60 -4.85 -8.95
CA ASN A 167 11.35 -4.12 -9.22
C ASN A 167 11.35 -2.62 -8.82
N VAL A 168 12.44 -2.09 -8.30
CA VAL A 168 12.69 -0.64 -8.27
C VAL A 168 13.36 -0.27 -9.59
N LYS A 169 12.67 0.51 -10.43
CA LYS A 169 13.27 1.05 -11.65
C LYS A 169 14.09 2.27 -11.23
N ILE A 170 15.40 2.05 -11.09
CA ILE A 170 16.34 3.09 -10.71
C ILE A 170 17.03 3.55 -12.00
N LEU A 171 16.67 4.74 -12.49
CA LEU A 171 17.44 5.39 -13.55
C LEU A 171 18.73 5.93 -12.91
N LEU A 172 19.81 5.17 -13.04
CA LEU A 172 21.16 5.58 -12.70
C LEU A 172 22.01 5.26 -13.91
N LEU A 173 22.70 6.23 -14.51
CA LEU A 173 23.91 5.93 -15.28
C LEU A 173 24.75 7.16 -15.62
N ASN A 174 26.05 6.94 -15.76
CA ASN A 174 27.05 7.92 -16.13
C ASN A 174 28.14 7.14 -16.88
N ILE A 175 28.38 7.49 -18.15
CA ILE A 175 29.69 7.85 -18.72
C ILE A 175 29.40 8.90 -19.79
#